data_AF-A0A416D8G6-F1
#
_entry.id   AF-A0A416D8G6-F1
#
_cell.length_a   1.000
_cell.length_b   1.000
_cell.length_c   1.000
_cell.angle_alpha   90.00
_cell.angle_beta   90.00
_cell.angle_gamma   90.00
#
_symmetry.space_group_name_H-M   'P 1'
#
loop_
_entity.id
_entity.type
_entity.pdbx_description
1 polymer ?
#
loop_
_entity_poly.entity_id
_entity_poly.type
_entity_poly.pdbx_seq_one_letter_code
_entity_poly.pdbx_strand_id
1 'polypeptide(L)'
;MDVCGGITVFLSLILTCICALMGGLFESARAAGSGWYMQMALNSSLDSLMSCYHREIWDKYRIFVLECADKERLAAEMEPQMETYLAAAPFYPVSGGKVQIEAMDAITGHNGDFFAKEVTDYMKVGVWTLESEESELPEMEKRMTEARAVHGIAEGYQENGRKVLRLEESIEAIGACLQKQEKHLEEMEAAVRQADGSSFFQSAESLEKELKQIPGLVAAYEKQADRLAKELQGSEQEAQEAQPDLEEGSWGMVQEEMRGYRSYLDADGARRQEVKKTEETAHGNEEVVAEAVRKGKEIQDYIDDWEPDDEDDELDEEALWAPVLTITAGFQKDGRFRVPAVRDKKKMNVLEAVSRLSGTDLLSLCVPAGTVISENWISTAAFPSALYAGGESGKRGTAGDVWTAGLERALLDAYAAHFFTRFGQEKTGSVHYEQEYLLQGNASERENLKRTVNELLAVREAVNLAALYADSEKRSEAEALALAITGLAGITPITAAASFFIMTVWAFAESVADVKVLLAGGKIPFFKQPGEWQISLSALTEKGASIFLETGTDPSLKNGTDDRGLDYQDWLKLFFLIQGKSRFCYRMMDMIQNRISEKEPGFRMDQCQYGVSVSYAAQGTLIPLRRTSQKEY
;
A
#
# COMPACT_ATOMS: atom_id res chain seq x y z
N MET A 1 109.15 -32.17 24.57
CA MET A 1 107.72 -32.52 24.53
C MET A 1 106.95 -31.28 24.15
N ASP A 2 106.19 -31.40 23.07
CA ASP A 2 105.59 -30.35 22.25
C ASP A 2 104.50 -29.53 22.93
N VAL A 3 104.63 -28.19 22.93
CA VAL A 3 103.51 -27.28 23.19
C VAL A 3 103.63 -26.04 22.29
N CYS A 4 103.56 -26.21 20.97
CA CYS A 4 103.45 -25.08 20.03
C CYS A 4 102.32 -25.23 18.98
N GLY A 5 101.53 -26.31 19.04
CA GLY A 5 100.31 -26.47 18.22
C GLY A 5 98.99 -26.25 18.98
N GLY A 6 99.00 -26.32 20.32
CA GLY A 6 97.77 -26.35 21.14
C GLY A 6 96.93 -25.07 21.09
N ILE A 7 97.57 -23.89 21.09
CA ILE A 7 96.87 -22.60 21.08
C ILE A 7 96.20 -22.36 19.71
N THR A 8 96.88 -22.65 18.61
CA THR A 8 96.33 -22.49 17.25
C THR A 8 95.20 -23.48 17.00
N VAL A 9 95.31 -24.73 17.47
CA VAL A 9 94.24 -25.72 17.38
C VAL A 9 93.02 -25.29 18.21
N PHE A 10 93.23 -24.82 19.44
CA PHE A 10 92.15 -24.34 20.31
C PHE A 10 91.43 -23.10 19.74
N LEU A 11 92.18 -22.13 19.21
CA LEU A 11 91.60 -20.94 18.56
C LEU A 11 90.84 -21.31 17.28
N SER A 12 91.37 -22.25 16.49
CA SER A 12 90.69 -22.74 15.28
C SER A 12 89.37 -23.47 15.61
N LEU A 13 89.35 -24.23 16.71
CA LEU A 13 88.13 -24.88 17.21
C LEU A 13 87.11 -23.85 17.72
N ILE A 14 87.52 -22.86 18.51
CA ILE A 14 86.64 -21.77 18.96
C ILE A 14 86.06 -21.02 17.77
N LEU A 15 86.90 -20.63 16.80
CA LEU A 15 86.45 -19.93 15.60
C LEU A 15 85.44 -20.78 14.81
N THR A 16 85.71 -22.08 14.66
CA THR A 16 84.78 -23.02 14.00
C THR A 16 83.45 -23.10 14.75
N CYS A 17 83.47 -23.16 16.10
CA CYS A 17 82.25 -23.16 16.91
C CYS A 17 81.47 -21.84 16.78
N ILE A 18 82.15 -20.69 16.76
CA ILE A 18 81.52 -19.38 16.58
C ILE A 18 80.91 -19.28 15.18
N CYS A 19 81.64 -19.68 14.13
CA CYS A 19 81.13 -19.70 12.76
C CYS A 19 79.91 -20.63 12.62
N ALA A 20 79.93 -21.80 13.25
CA ALA A 20 78.80 -22.72 13.28
C ALA A 20 77.59 -22.11 14.02
N LEU A 21 77.81 -21.43 15.14
CA LEU A 21 76.76 -20.73 15.88
C LEU A 21 76.17 -19.57 15.06
N MET A 22 77.01 -18.74 14.45
CA MET A 22 76.57 -17.63 13.59
C MET A 22 75.80 -18.15 12.37
N GLY A 23 76.27 -19.21 11.73
CA GLY A 23 75.58 -19.86 10.63
C GLY A 23 74.22 -20.42 11.06
N GLY A 24 74.15 -21.06 12.23
CA GLY A 24 72.90 -21.55 12.81
C GLY A 24 71.90 -20.44 13.16
N LEU A 25 72.37 -19.33 13.74
CA LEU A 25 71.54 -18.15 14.03
C LEU A 25 71.03 -17.48 12.74
N PHE A 26 71.89 -17.36 11.73
CA PHE A 26 71.53 -16.80 10.44
C PHE A 26 70.51 -17.66 9.71
N GLU A 27 70.71 -18.98 9.69
CA GLU A 27 69.80 -19.93 9.07
C GLU A 27 68.45 -19.99 9.81
N SER A 28 68.48 -19.88 11.14
CA SER A 28 67.27 -19.76 11.96
C SER A 28 66.49 -18.48 11.64
N ALA A 29 67.18 -17.33 11.56
CA ALA A 29 66.56 -16.06 11.17
C ALA A 29 65.98 -16.11 9.75
N ARG A 30 66.67 -16.77 8.81
CA ARG A 30 66.24 -16.96 7.42
C ARG A 30 65.02 -17.88 7.32
N ALA A 31 65.01 -18.98 8.07
CA ALA A 31 63.87 -19.90 8.14
C ALA A 31 62.63 -19.22 8.73
N ALA A 32 62.79 -18.45 9.82
CA ALA A 32 61.71 -17.66 10.41
C ALA A 32 61.21 -16.57 9.46
N GLY A 33 62.12 -15.86 8.79
CA GLY A 33 61.81 -14.81 7.83
C GLY A 33 61.05 -15.32 6.60
N SER A 34 61.28 -16.55 6.17
CA SER A 34 60.59 -17.16 5.02
C SER A 34 59.07 -17.24 5.23
N GLY A 35 58.63 -17.52 6.46
CA GLY A 35 57.21 -17.51 6.79
C GLY A 35 56.57 -16.12 6.76
N TRP A 36 57.31 -15.07 7.13
CA TRP A 36 56.84 -13.68 7.07
C TRP A 36 56.81 -13.16 5.64
N TYR A 37 57.87 -13.43 4.87
CA TYR A 37 57.94 -13.04 3.46
C TYR A 37 56.85 -13.74 2.63
N MET A 38 56.58 -15.02 2.90
CA MET A 38 55.46 -15.75 2.28
C MET A 38 54.11 -15.10 2.60
N GLN A 39 53.88 -14.63 3.83
CA GLN A 39 52.63 -13.90 4.17
C GLN A 39 52.55 -12.56 3.41
N MET A 40 53.65 -11.82 3.31
CA MET A 40 53.70 -10.56 2.56
C MET A 40 53.42 -10.78 1.07
N ALA A 41 54.04 -11.80 0.47
CA ALA A 41 53.80 -12.19 -0.91
C ALA A 41 52.34 -12.62 -1.14
N LEU A 42 51.76 -13.37 -0.19
CA LEU A 42 50.34 -13.77 -0.25
C LEU A 42 49.41 -12.56 -0.21
N ASN A 43 49.63 -11.62 0.71
CA ASN A 43 48.83 -10.39 0.80
C ASN A 43 48.97 -9.53 -0.48
N SER A 44 50.18 -9.37 -1.00
CA SER A 44 50.44 -8.56 -2.20
C SER A 44 49.82 -9.18 -3.46
N SER A 45 49.83 -10.51 -3.54
CA SER A 45 49.14 -11.25 -4.61
C SER A 45 47.64 -11.08 -4.49
N LEU A 46 47.09 -11.13 -3.27
CA LEU A 46 45.66 -10.95 -3.05
C LEU A 46 45.21 -9.51 -3.38
N ASP A 47 46.00 -8.50 -3.00
CA ASP A 47 45.75 -7.10 -3.41
C ASP A 47 45.80 -6.94 -4.93
N SER A 48 46.72 -7.62 -5.61
CA SER A 48 46.83 -7.60 -7.07
C SER A 48 45.61 -8.26 -7.73
N LEU A 49 45.16 -9.39 -7.20
CA LEU A 49 43.94 -10.07 -7.65
C LEU A 49 42.70 -9.19 -7.48
N MET A 50 42.54 -8.58 -6.30
CA MET A 50 41.42 -7.68 -6.00
C MET A 50 41.51 -6.35 -6.76
N SER A 51 42.66 -5.99 -7.34
CA SER A 51 42.74 -4.85 -8.26
C SER A 51 42.07 -5.10 -9.61
N CYS A 52 41.77 -6.35 -9.96
CA CYS A 52 41.08 -6.76 -11.18
C CYS A 52 39.54 -6.68 -11.04
N TYR A 53 39.03 -5.67 -10.35
CA TYR A 53 37.59 -5.46 -10.20
C TYR A 53 36.89 -5.24 -11.55
N HIS A 54 35.59 -5.51 -11.58
CA HIS A 54 34.77 -5.38 -12.78
C HIS A 54 34.62 -3.91 -13.20
N ARG A 55 35.34 -3.51 -14.24
CA ARG A 55 35.46 -2.11 -14.66
C ARG A 55 34.14 -1.45 -15.06
N GLU A 56 33.28 -2.13 -15.83
CA GLU A 56 32.01 -1.54 -16.29
C GLU A 56 31.05 -1.23 -15.12
N ILE A 57 31.04 -2.07 -14.07
CA ILE A 57 30.25 -1.83 -12.85
C ILE A 57 30.81 -0.63 -12.10
N TRP A 58 32.13 -0.56 -11.91
CA TRP A 58 32.76 0.62 -11.32
C TRP A 58 32.47 1.90 -12.12
N ASP A 59 32.54 1.85 -13.44
CA ASP A 59 32.37 3.01 -14.31
C ASP A 59 30.93 3.55 -14.29
N LYS A 60 29.93 2.66 -14.21
CA LYS A 60 28.50 3.02 -14.21
C LYS A 60 27.90 3.24 -12.83
N TYR A 61 28.36 2.48 -11.84
CA TYR A 61 27.71 2.32 -10.53
C TYR A 61 28.66 2.52 -9.35
N ARG A 62 29.98 2.63 -9.58
CA ARG A 62 30.97 2.91 -8.52
C ARG A 62 31.02 1.86 -7.41
N ILE A 63 30.77 0.61 -7.78
CA ILE A 63 30.85 -0.55 -6.89
C ILE A 63 32.08 -1.38 -7.28
N PHE A 64 32.86 -1.81 -6.30
CA PHE A 64 33.94 -2.76 -6.50
C PHE A 64 33.45 -4.19 -6.28
N VAL A 65 33.63 -5.01 -7.30
CA VAL A 65 33.39 -6.46 -7.24
C VAL A 65 34.35 -7.19 -8.15
N LEU A 66 34.69 -8.42 -7.78
CA LEU A 66 35.49 -9.32 -8.60
C LEU A 66 34.59 -10.38 -9.24
N GLU A 67 34.48 -10.38 -10.58
CA GLU A 67 33.67 -11.39 -11.28
C GLU A 67 34.44 -12.71 -11.40
N CYS A 68 34.11 -13.66 -10.55
CA CYS A 68 34.55 -15.03 -10.65
C CYS A 68 33.68 -15.91 -9.74
N ALA A 69 33.15 -17.01 -10.26
CA ALA A 69 32.39 -17.98 -9.46
C ALA A 69 33.19 -19.24 -9.09
N ASP A 70 34.33 -19.46 -9.75
CA ASP A 70 35.10 -20.71 -9.70
C ASP A 70 36.38 -20.50 -8.88
N LYS A 71 36.49 -21.23 -7.77
CA LYS A 71 37.62 -21.16 -6.83
C LYS A 71 38.92 -21.62 -7.47
N GLU A 72 38.88 -22.68 -8.27
CA GLU A 72 40.04 -23.25 -8.95
C GLU A 72 40.58 -22.29 -10.01
N ARG A 73 39.68 -21.69 -10.80
CA ARG A 73 40.06 -20.66 -11.77
C ARG A 73 40.69 -19.45 -11.06
N LEU A 74 40.08 -18.98 -9.98
CA LEU A 74 40.60 -17.84 -9.23
C LEU A 74 41.97 -18.12 -8.60
N ALA A 75 42.18 -19.32 -8.05
CA ALA A 75 43.49 -19.76 -7.57
C ALA A 75 44.54 -19.73 -8.68
N ALA A 76 44.20 -20.26 -9.87
CA ALA A 76 45.11 -20.29 -11.02
C ALA A 76 45.45 -18.88 -11.56
N GLU A 77 44.53 -17.92 -11.47
CA GLU A 77 44.80 -16.52 -11.84
C GLU A 77 45.76 -15.84 -10.84
N MET A 78 45.74 -16.26 -9.57
CA MET A 78 46.59 -15.69 -8.51
C MET A 78 47.99 -16.33 -8.42
N GLU A 79 48.14 -17.61 -8.78
CA GLU A 79 49.41 -18.35 -8.70
C GLU A 79 50.61 -17.64 -9.37
N PRO A 80 50.51 -17.10 -10.60
CA PRO A 80 51.62 -16.40 -11.24
C PRO A 80 52.10 -15.15 -10.48
N GLN A 81 51.17 -14.44 -9.82
CA GLN A 81 51.51 -13.28 -9.00
C GLN A 81 52.28 -13.72 -7.76
N MET A 82 51.83 -14.78 -7.11
CA MET A 82 52.49 -15.36 -5.93
C MET A 82 53.92 -15.81 -6.24
N GLU A 83 54.12 -16.51 -7.36
CA GLU A 83 55.45 -16.93 -7.81
C GLU A 83 56.36 -15.72 -8.09
N THR A 84 55.82 -14.66 -8.70
CA THR A 84 56.56 -13.42 -8.99
C THR A 84 57.06 -12.76 -7.70
N TYR A 85 56.20 -12.62 -6.68
CA TYR A 85 56.59 -12.03 -5.40
C TYR A 85 57.59 -12.90 -4.62
N LEU A 86 57.42 -14.23 -4.64
CA LEU A 86 58.38 -15.15 -4.01
C LEU A 86 59.76 -15.10 -4.68
N ALA A 87 59.80 -15.05 -6.02
CA ALA A 87 61.04 -14.96 -6.78
C ALA A 87 61.82 -13.65 -6.52
N ALA A 88 61.13 -12.58 -6.14
CA ALA A 88 61.74 -11.28 -5.86
C ALA A 88 62.64 -11.26 -4.60
N ALA A 89 62.50 -12.22 -3.67
CA ALA A 89 63.39 -12.36 -2.51
C ALA A 89 63.99 -13.77 -2.41
N PRO A 90 65.01 -14.09 -3.24
CA PRO A 90 65.66 -15.40 -3.24
C PRO A 90 66.31 -15.78 -1.90
N PHE A 91 66.52 -14.80 -1.02
CA PHE A 91 67.05 -14.99 0.32
C PHE A 91 66.12 -15.83 1.23
N TYR A 92 64.81 -15.84 0.94
CA TYR A 92 63.77 -16.54 1.68
C TYR A 92 63.14 -17.66 0.84
N PRO A 93 63.79 -18.82 0.69
CA PRO A 93 63.36 -19.84 -0.26
C PRO A 93 62.09 -20.53 0.22
N VAL A 94 61.12 -20.58 -0.67
CA VAL A 94 59.85 -21.28 -0.55
C VAL A 94 59.63 -22.03 -1.86
N SER A 95 59.27 -23.31 -1.79
CA SER A 95 59.10 -24.15 -2.99
C SER A 95 57.86 -25.04 -2.92
N GLY A 96 57.40 -25.50 -4.09
CA GLY A 96 56.28 -26.43 -4.22
C GLY A 96 54.97 -25.90 -3.64
N GLY A 97 54.78 -24.58 -3.67
CA GLY A 97 53.61 -23.96 -3.08
C GLY A 97 52.38 -24.04 -3.99
N LYS A 98 51.20 -24.04 -3.37
CA LYS A 98 49.91 -24.05 -4.07
C LYS A 98 48.96 -23.06 -3.41
N VAL A 99 48.28 -22.27 -4.24
CA VAL A 99 47.21 -21.36 -3.80
C VAL A 99 45.91 -22.15 -3.64
N GLN A 100 45.16 -21.86 -2.58
CA GLN A 100 43.84 -22.43 -2.33
C GLN A 100 42.88 -21.32 -1.91
N ILE A 101 41.77 -21.18 -2.63
CA ILE A 101 40.69 -20.27 -2.22
C ILE A 101 39.85 -20.96 -1.14
N GLU A 102 39.90 -20.46 0.08
CA GLU A 102 39.19 -21.00 1.24
C GLU A 102 37.71 -20.58 1.18
N ALA A 103 37.45 -19.28 0.97
CA ALA A 103 36.11 -18.71 0.88
C ALA A 103 36.04 -17.59 -0.15
N MET A 104 34.84 -17.40 -0.71
CA MET A 104 34.47 -16.29 -1.58
C MET A 104 33.13 -15.78 -1.08
N ASP A 105 33.08 -14.50 -0.77
CA ASP A 105 31.91 -13.82 -0.25
C ASP A 105 31.25 -13.07 -1.39
N ALA A 106 30.14 -13.59 -1.91
CA ALA A 106 29.42 -12.97 -3.00
C ALA A 106 28.81 -11.63 -2.56
N ILE A 107 28.75 -10.65 -3.46
CA ILE A 107 28.14 -9.32 -3.18
C ILE A 107 26.66 -9.41 -2.79
N THR A 108 25.98 -10.49 -3.20
CA THR A 108 24.61 -10.84 -2.81
C THR A 108 24.49 -11.46 -1.43
N GLY A 109 25.62 -11.77 -0.77
CA GLY A 109 25.67 -12.39 0.55
C GLY A 109 25.12 -11.50 1.66
N HIS A 110 24.87 -12.12 2.82
CA HIS A 110 24.41 -11.43 4.04
C HIS A 110 23.22 -10.49 3.80
N ASN A 111 22.18 -10.97 3.11
CA ASN A 111 20.97 -10.17 2.83
C ASN A 111 21.27 -8.84 2.11
N GLY A 112 22.31 -8.81 1.26
CA GLY A 112 22.71 -7.61 0.53
C GLY A 112 23.51 -6.60 1.35
N ASP A 113 24.00 -6.96 2.55
CA ASP A 113 24.80 -6.06 3.40
C ASP A 113 26.13 -5.65 2.75
N PHE A 114 26.78 -6.54 2.01
CA PHE A 114 28.01 -6.20 1.31
C PHE A 114 27.77 -5.16 0.20
N PHE A 115 26.68 -5.31 -0.55
CA PHE A 115 26.25 -4.30 -1.51
C PHE A 115 25.94 -2.96 -0.84
N ALA A 116 25.20 -2.98 0.28
CA ALA A 116 24.89 -1.78 1.04
C ALA A 116 26.17 -1.08 1.53
N LYS A 117 27.16 -1.84 1.98
CA LYS A 117 28.46 -1.31 2.41
C LYS A 117 29.19 -0.61 1.26
N GLU A 118 29.33 -1.24 0.09
CA GLU A 118 29.95 -0.61 -1.08
C GLU A 118 29.27 0.70 -1.47
N VAL A 119 27.94 0.70 -1.53
CA VAL A 119 27.16 1.90 -1.83
C VAL A 119 27.39 2.98 -0.77
N THR A 120 27.27 2.65 0.51
CA THR A 120 27.44 3.64 1.58
C THR A 120 28.86 4.17 1.67
N ASP A 121 29.88 3.35 1.48
CA ASP A 121 31.28 3.79 1.54
C ASP A 121 31.61 4.71 0.36
N TYR A 122 31.10 4.43 -0.85
CA TYR A 122 31.17 5.37 -1.96
C TYR A 122 30.45 6.69 -1.65
N MET A 123 29.22 6.61 -1.14
CA MET A 123 28.41 7.80 -0.86
C MET A 123 28.94 8.63 0.32
N LYS A 124 29.68 8.06 1.27
CA LYS A 124 30.37 8.83 2.34
C LYS A 124 31.56 9.62 1.81
N VAL A 125 32.23 9.13 0.77
CA VAL A 125 33.44 9.76 0.20
C VAL A 125 33.08 10.75 -0.90
N GLY A 126 31.96 10.54 -1.61
CA GLY A 126 31.40 11.51 -2.54
C GLY A 126 30.96 12.79 -1.81
N VAL A 127 31.09 13.95 -2.47
CA VAL A 127 30.63 15.24 -1.92
C VAL A 127 29.10 15.26 -1.93
N TRP A 128 28.48 14.59 -0.97
CA TRP A 128 27.03 14.53 -0.79
C TRP A 128 26.69 15.18 0.56
N THR A 129 26.15 16.40 0.51
CA THR A 129 25.69 17.13 1.70
C THR A 129 24.35 16.55 2.16
N LEU A 130 24.40 15.46 2.93
CA LEU A 130 23.23 14.78 3.52
C LEU A 130 23.01 15.12 5.01
N GLU A 131 23.88 15.94 5.61
CA GLU A 131 23.83 16.25 7.05
C GLU A 131 22.56 16.98 7.50
N SER A 132 21.80 17.60 6.58
CA SER A 132 20.56 18.31 6.92
C SER A 132 19.28 17.46 6.88
N GLU A 133 19.32 16.24 6.31
CA GLU A 133 18.11 15.41 6.10
C GLU A 133 17.94 14.32 7.17
N GLU A 134 19.02 13.88 7.84
CA GLU A 134 18.99 12.70 8.74
C GLU A 134 18.04 12.86 9.94
N SER A 135 17.91 14.06 10.51
CA SER A 135 17.07 14.28 11.69
C SER A 135 15.57 14.15 11.43
N GLU A 136 15.12 14.34 10.19
CA GLU A 136 13.69 14.33 9.82
C GLU A 136 13.21 12.95 9.35
N LEU A 137 14.13 12.03 9.01
CA LEU A 137 13.80 10.71 8.46
C LEU A 137 12.90 9.85 9.38
N PRO A 138 13.15 9.74 10.70
CA PRO A 138 12.29 8.93 11.56
C PRO A 138 10.85 9.47 11.62
N GLU A 139 10.69 10.79 11.58
CA GLU A 139 9.37 11.42 11.57
C GLU A 139 8.65 11.17 10.24
N MET A 140 9.36 11.27 9.11
CA MET A 140 8.77 10.95 7.79
C MET A 140 8.39 9.48 7.67
N GLU A 141 9.21 8.55 8.17
CA GLU A 141 8.89 7.12 8.20
C GLU A 141 7.62 6.84 9.00
N LYS A 142 7.50 7.47 10.17
CA LYS A 142 6.31 7.38 11.01
C LYS A 142 5.07 7.90 10.27
N ARG A 143 5.14 9.09 9.67
CA ARG A 143 4.04 9.69 8.90
C ARG A 143 3.61 8.82 7.72
N MET A 144 4.57 8.25 7.00
CA MET A 144 4.29 7.35 5.87
C MET A 144 3.65 6.04 6.33
N THR A 145 4.11 5.49 7.46
CA THR A 145 3.55 4.27 8.06
C THR A 145 2.12 4.50 8.53
N GLU A 146 1.89 5.62 9.21
CA GLU A 146 0.55 6.05 9.66
C GLU A 146 -0.39 6.27 8.48
N ALA A 147 0.05 6.98 7.43
CA ALA A 147 -0.79 7.23 6.25
C ALA A 147 -1.21 5.92 5.55
N ARG A 148 -0.33 4.92 5.47
CA ARG A 148 -0.71 3.59 4.94
C ARG A 148 -1.74 2.89 5.83
N ALA A 149 -1.59 2.97 7.16
CA ALA A 149 -2.53 2.39 8.10
C ALA A 149 -3.92 3.06 8.00
N VAL A 150 -3.95 4.40 7.95
CA VAL A 150 -5.18 5.19 7.75
C VAL A 150 -5.84 4.85 6.41
N HIS A 151 -5.07 4.73 5.32
CA HIS A 151 -5.63 4.36 4.01
C HIS A 151 -6.28 2.97 4.04
N GLY A 152 -5.60 1.97 4.59
CA GLY A 152 -6.13 0.60 4.68
C GLY A 152 -7.45 0.54 5.46
N ILE A 153 -7.57 1.33 6.54
CA ILE A 153 -8.82 1.47 7.29
C ILE A 153 -9.87 2.19 6.43
N ALA A 154 -9.55 3.35 5.87
CA ALA A 154 -10.50 4.15 5.08
C ALA A 154 -11.06 3.39 3.87
N GLU A 155 -10.25 2.57 3.19
CA GLU A 155 -10.67 1.73 2.06
C GLU A 155 -11.77 0.73 2.48
N GLY A 156 -11.57 0.03 3.61
CA GLY A 156 -12.55 -0.91 4.16
C GLY A 156 -13.88 -0.22 4.49
N TYR A 157 -13.81 0.99 5.06
CA TYR A 157 -15.00 1.74 5.45
C TYR A 157 -15.69 2.47 4.29
N GLN A 158 -14.97 2.82 3.21
CA GLN A 158 -15.57 3.41 2.02
C GLN A 158 -16.60 2.46 1.39
N GLU A 159 -16.29 1.16 1.32
CA GLU A 159 -17.25 0.14 0.84
C GLU A 159 -18.43 -0.03 1.82
N ASN A 160 -18.18 0.06 3.12
CA ASN A 160 -19.24 0.03 4.14
C ASN A 160 -20.17 1.25 4.00
N GLY A 161 -19.64 2.44 3.69
CA GLY A 161 -20.41 3.65 3.41
C GLY A 161 -21.39 3.48 2.25
N ARG A 162 -20.95 2.88 1.13
CA ARG A 162 -21.84 2.54 0.00
C ARG A 162 -22.96 1.59 0.42
N LYS A 163 -22.66 0.60 1.25
CA LYS A 163 -23.66 -0.37 1.74
C LYS A 163 -24.66 0.26 2.72
N VAL A 164 -24.22 1.19 3.57
CA VAL A 164 -25.10 1.99 4.44
C VAL A 164 -26.10 2.79 3.59
N LEU A 165 -25.67 3.38 2.48
CA LEU A 165 -26.56 4.14 1.60
C LEU A 165 -27.61 3.25 0.92
N ARG A 166 -27.24 2.02 0.53
CA ARG A 166 -28.20 1.01 0.02
C ARG A 166 -29.21 0.58 1.08
N LEU A 167 -28.86 0.57 2.37
CA LEU A 167 -29.83 0.32 3.44
C LEU A 167 -30.91 1.38 3.48
N GLU A 168 -30.55 2.65 3.25
CA GLU A 168 -31.55 3.72 3.14
C GLU A 168 -32.42 3.58 1.89
N GLU A 169 -31.92 3.03 0.78
CA GLU A 169 -32.77 2.68 -0.38
C GLU A 169 -33.81 1.59 -0.02
N SER A 170 -33.41 0.60 0.79
CA SER A 170 -34.34 -0.42 1.29
C SER A 170 -35.42 0.19 2.20
N ILE A 171 -35.07 1.19 3.01
CA ILE A 171 -36.03 1.92 3.84
C ILE A 171 -36.97 2.79 2.98
N GLU A 172 -36.48 3.40 1.92
CA GLU A 172 -37.35 4.11 0.97
C GLU A 172 -38.37 3.18 0.30
N ALA A 173 -38.02 1.93 0.01
CA ALA A 173 -38.97 0.96 -0.52
C ALA A 173 -40.10 0.68 0.47
N ILE A 174 -39.79 0.60 1.77
CA ILE A 174 -40.80 0.51 2.85
C ILE A 174 -41.67 1.78 2.85
N GLY A 175 -41.05 2.97 2.84
CA GLY A 175 -41.79 4.24 2.81
C GLY A 175 -42.72 4.40 1.60
N ALA A 176 -42.27 3.97 0.41
CA ALA A 176 -43.09 3.99 -0.80
C ALA A 176 -44.27 3.01 -0.71
N CYS A 177 -44.08 1.85 -0.09
CA CYS A 177 -45.17 0.90 0.18
C CYS A 177 -46.19 1.50 1.15
N LEU A 178 -45.75 2.11 2.25
CA LEU A 178 -46.63 2.80 3.20
C LEU A 178 -47.43 3.94 2.56
N GLN A 179 -46.81 4.71 1.66
CA GLN A 179 -47.52 5.78 0.94
C GLN A 179 -48.60 5.24 0.00
N LYS A 180 -48.35 4.09 -0.65
CA LYS A 180 -49.40 3.42 -1.44
C LYS A 180 -50.52 2.87 -0.58
N GLN A 181 -50.21 2.32 0.61
CA GLN A 181 -51.23 1.88 1.55
C GLN A 181 -52.16 3.04 1.94
N GLU A 182 -51.59 4.21 2.27
CA GLU A 182 -52.38 5.40 2.58
C GLU A 182 -53.25 5.85 1.38
N LYS A 183 -52.69 5.83 0.17
CA LYS A 183 -53.44 6.17 -1.05
C LYS A 183 -54.61 5.20 -1.30
N HIS A 184 -54.37 3.89 -1.19
CA HIS A 184 -55.42 2.88 -1.40
C HIS A 184 -56.48 2.92 -0.30
N LEU A 185 -56.10 3.25 0.93
CA LEU A 185 -57.07 3.52 2.01
C LEU A 185 -57.96 4.72 1.65
N GLU A 186 -57.39 5.82 1.15
CA GLU A 186 -58.17 6.99 0.74
C GLU A 186 -59.11 6.69 -0.45
N GLU A 187 -58.65 5.92 -1.44
CA GLU A 187 -59.47 5.42 -2.55
C GLU A 187 -60.60 4.51 -2.05
N MET A 188 -60.30 3.61 -1.10
CA MET A 188 -61.26 2.71 -0.49
C MET A 188 -62.33 3.47 0.30
N GLU A 189 -61.95 4.44 1.14
CA GLU A 189 -62.91 5.28 1.86
C GLU A 189 -63.74 6.18 0.91
N ALA A 190 -63.15 6.65 -0.19
CA ALA A 190 -63.87 7.45 -1.19
C ALA A 190 -64.95 6.61 -1.91
N ALA A 191 -64.65 5.36 -2.24
CA ALA A 191 -65.61 4.43 -2.82
C ALA A 191 -66.78 4.16 -1.86
N VAL A 192 -66.50 3.97 -0.56
CA VAL A 192 -67.52 3.79 0.48
C VAL A 192 -68.46 4.99 0.57
N ARG A 193 -67.93 6.23 0.49
CA ARG A 193 -68.76 7.46 0.50
C ARG A 193 -69.62 7.63 -0.77
N GLN A 194 -69.29 6.93 -1.84
CA GLN A 194 -70.04 6.95 -3.11
C GLN A 194 -70.94 5.71 -3.26
N ALA A 195 -71.01 4.86 -2.24
CA ALA A 195 -71.65 3.54 -2.29
C ALA A 195 -71.18 2.64 -3.45
N ASP A 196 -69.93 2.81 -3.91
CA ASP A 196 -69.36 2.00 -4.99
C ASP A 196 -68.64 0.77 -4.42
N GLY A 197 -69.40 -0.32 -4.25
CA GLY A 197 -68.88 -1.59 -3.75
C GLY A 197 -67.79 -2.20 -4.64
N SER A 198 -67.85 -2.05 -5.96
CA SER A 198 -66.85 -2.60 -6.88
C SER A 198 -65.50 -1.93 -6.69
N SER A 199 -65.48 -0.58 -6.66
CA SER A 199 -64.26 0.19 -6.42
C SER A 199 -63.72 0.00 -5.00
N PHE A 200 -64.60 -0.21 -4.01
CA PHE A 200 -64.22 -0.56 -2.65
C PHE A 200 -63.40 -1.86 -2.62
N PHE A 201 -63.92 -2.96 -3.20
CA PHE A 201 -63.22 -4.25 -3.19
C PHE A 201 -61.91 -4.22 -3.97
N GLN A 202 -61.84 -3.49 -5.10
CA GLN A 202 -60.60 -3.33 -5.87
C GLN A 202 -59.52 -2.58 -5.07
N SER A 203 -59.92 -1.51 -4.38
CA SER A 203 -59.00 -0.71 -3.54
C SER A 203 -58.54 -1.50 -2.32
N ALA A 204 -59.44 -2.29 -1.71
CA ALA A 204 -59.14 -3.17 -0.59
C ALA A 204 -58.16 -4.30 -0.97
N GLU A 205 -58.33 -4.94 -2.13
CA GLU A 205 -57.40 -5.96 -2.65
C GLU A 205 -56.00 -5.34 -2.90
N SER A 206 -55.97 -4.13 -3.46
CA SER A 206 -54.72 -3.40 -3.70
C SER A 206 -54.03 -3.04 -2.37
N LEU A 207 -54.80 -2.59 -1.37
CA LEU A 207 -54.30 -2.31 -0.02
C LEU A 207 -53.76 -3.56 0.67
N GLU A 208 -54.49 -4.68 0.62
CA GLU A 208 -54.07 -5.97 1.19
C GLU A 208 -52.77 -6.47 0.54
N LYS A 209 -52.62 -6.28 -0.77
CA LYS A 209 -51.40 -6.64 -1.50
C LYS A 209 -50.19 -5.80 -1.06
N GLU A 210 -50.37 -4.51 -0.79
CA GLU A 210 -49.29 -3.66 -0.27
C GLU A 210 -48.97 -3.97 1.20
N LEU A 211 -49.95 -4.30 2.04
CA LEU A 211 -49.72 -4.75 3.42
C LEU A 211 -48.88 -6.03 3.46
N LYS A 212 -49.21 -7.02 2.64
CA LYS A 212 -48.46 -8.30 2.53
C LYS A 212 -47.03 -8.16 2.02
N GLN A 213 -46.67 -7.02 1.42
CA GLN A 213 -45.29 -6.76 0.99
C GLN A 213 -44.38 -6.31 2.14
N ILE A 214 -44.93 -5.71 3.20
CA ILE A 214 -44.13 -5.13 4.31
C ILE A 214 -43.20 -6.16 4.96
N PRO A 215 -43.64 -7.38 5.36
CA PRO A 215 -42.75 -8.36 5.98
C PRO A 215 -41.57 -8.73 5.09
N GLY A 216 -41.79 -8.83 3.77
CA GLY A 216 -40.73 -9.11 2.79
C GLY A 216 -39.71 -7.97 2.67
N LEU A 217 -40.18 -6.71 2.68
CA LEU A 217 -39.32 -5.52 2.63
C LEU A 217 -38.51 -5.36 3.93
N VAL A 218 -39.14 -5.58 5.09
CA VAL A 218 -38.49 -5.57 6.40
C VAL A 218 -37.42 -6.66 6.48
N ALA A 219 -37.74 -7.90 6.11
CA ALA A 219 -36.77 -8.99 6.09
C ALA A 219 -35.59 -8.74 5.13
N ALA A 220 -35.84 -8.08 3.98
CA ALA A 220 -34.78 -7.69 3.06
C ALA A 220 -33.83 -6.66 3.67
N TYR A 221 -34.37 -5.64 4.34
CA TYR A 221 -33.59 -4.65 5.08
C TYR A 221 -32.76 -5.29 6.21
N GLU A 222 -33.39 -6.10 7.08
CA GLU A 222 -32.71 -6.74 8.22
C GLU A 222 -31.55 -7.62 7.74
N LYS A 223 -31.78 -8.41 6.68
CA LYS A 223 -30.76 -9.27 6.08
C LYS A 223 -29.58 -8.46 5.53
N GLN A 224 -29.82 -7.29 4.93
CA GLN A 224 -28.75 -6.42 4.47
C GLN A 224 -28.00 -5.80 5.66
N ALA A 225 -28.73 -5.37 6.68
CA ALA A 225 -28.14 -4.73 7.86
C ALA A 225 -27.27 -5.72 8.66
N ASP A 226 -27.70 -6.98 8.78
CA ASP A 226 -26.93 -8.05 9.44
C ASP A 226 -25.66 -8.41 8.69
N ARG A 227 -25.72 -8.46 7.35
CA ARG A 227 -24.54 -8.68 6.51
C ARG A 227 -23.53 -7.56 6.70
N LEU A 228 -23.99 -6.32 6.68
CA LEU A 228 -23.13 -5.15 6.85
C LEU A 228 -22.54 -5.09 8.27
N ALA A 229 -23.31 -5.41 9.30
CA ALA A 229 -22.81 -5.47 10.68
C ALA A 229 -21.67 -6.49 10.83
N LYS A 230 -21.77 -7.64 10.14
CA LYS A 230 -20.71 -8.66 10.14
C LYS A 230 -19.45 -8.20 9.40
N GLU A 231 -19.61 -7.53 8.26
CA GLU A 231 -18.48 -6.97 7.50
C GLU A 231 -17.78 -5.86 8.28
N LEU A 232 -18.55 -4.98 8.93
CA LEU A 232 -18.04 -3.94 9.81
C LEU A 232 -17.20 -4.52 10.95
N GLN A 233 -17.65 -5.62 11.58
CA GLN A 233 -16.86 -6.28 12.63
C GLN A 233 -15.47 -6.72 12.12
N GLY A 234 -15.37 -7.17 10.87
CA GLY A 234 -14.09 -7.47 10.23
C GLY A 234 -13.22 -6.22 10.04
N SER A 235 -13.79 -5.16 9.46
CA SER A 235 -13.09 -3.87 9.28
C SER A 235 -12.64 -3.25 10.62
N GLU A 236 -13.40 -3.42 11.69
CA GLU A 236 -13.03 -2.97 13.03
C GLU A 236 -11.88 -3.76 13.63
N GLN A 237 -11.82 -5.07 13.36
CA GLN A 237 -10.69 -5.90 13.78
C GLN A 237 -9.42 -5.49 13.03
N GLU A 238 -9.51 -5.31 11.71
CA GLU A 238 -8.40 -4.83 10.88
C GLU A 238 -7.89 -3.45 11.37
N ALA A 239 -8.80 -2.54 11.71
CA ALA A 239 -8.45 -1.24 12.29
C ALA A 239 -7.74 -1.36 13.65
N GLN A 240 -8.16 -2.29 14.51
CA GLN A 240 -7.48 -2.56 15.79
C GLN A 240 -6.10 -3.17 15.60
N GLU A 241 -5.92 -4.05 14.61
CA GLU A 241 -4.62 -4.61 14.26
C GLU A 241 -3.66 -3.54 13.72
N ALA A 242 -4.18 -2.53 13.03
CA ALA A 242 -3.43 -1.38 12.53
C ALA A 242 -3.15 -0.30 13.61
N GLN A 243 -3.89 -0.28 14.73
CA GLN A 243 -3.78 0.73 15.79
C GLN A 243 -2.34 1.11 16.20
N PRO A 244 -1.38 0.18 16.35
CA PRO A 244 -0.02 0.53 16.78
C PRO A 244 0.73 1.49 15.84
N ASP A 245 0.29 1.58 14.58
CA ASP A 245 0.87 2.43 13.55
C ASP A 245 0.23 3.82 13.47
N LEU A 246 -0.82 4.11 14.26
CA LEU A 246 -1.54 5.39 14.26
C LEU A 246 -1.19 6.28 15.46
N GLU A 247 -1.13 7.59 15.24
CA GLU A 247 -1.11 8.56 16.34
C GLU A 247 -2.49 8.70 17.00
N GLU A 248 -2.51 9.26 18.22
CA GLU A 248 -3.73 9.42 19.02
C GLU A 248 -4.81 10.22 18.27
N GLY A 249 -4.42 11.27 17.53
CA GLY A 249 -5.35 12.08 16.73
C GLY A 249 -6.00 11.29 15.59
N SER A 250 -5.18 10.57 14.80
CA SER A 250 -5.66 9.75 13.68
C SER A 250 -6.50 8.56 14.17
N TRP A 251 -6.12 7.94 15.29
CA TRP A 251 -6.92 6.89 15.91
C TRP A 251 -8.25 7.42 16.43
N GLY A 252 -8.27 8.62 17.03
CA GLY A 252 -9.50 9.28 17.46
C GLY A 252 -10.48 9.49 16.29
N MET A 253 -9.99 9.91 15.13
CA MET A 253 -10.78 10.01 13.89
C MET A 253 -11.40 8.66 13.51
N VAL A 254 -10.59 7.59 13.45
CA VAL A 254 -11.06 6.24 13.13
C VAL A 254 -12.10 5.75 14.14
N GLN A 255 -11.91 6.01 15.43
CA GLN A 255 -12.86 5.61 16.47
C GLN A 255 -14.21 6.34 16.36
N GLU A 256 -14.20 7.64 16.05
CA GLU A 256 -15.42 8.40 15.82
C GLU A 256 -16.22 7.85 14.63
N GLU A 257 -15.51 7.42 13.59
CA GLU A 257 -16.09 6.76 12.43
C GLU A 257 -16.73 5.41 12.80
N MET A 258 -15.97 4.53 13.45
CA MET A 258 -16.46 3.24 13.96
C MET A 258 -17.75 3.42 14.76
N ARG A 259 -17.78 4.43 15.64
CA ARG A 259 -18.95 4.74 16.47
C ARG A 259 -20.17 5.12 15.62
N GLY A 260 -19.97 5.88 14.54
CA GLY A 260 -21.04 6.27 13.61
C GLY A 260 -21.72 5.05 12.97
N TYR A 261 -20.93 4.13 12.42
CA TYR A 261 -21.44 2.91 11.81
C TYR A 261 -22.07 1.94 12.83
N ARG A 262 -21.43 1.73 14.00
CA ARG A 262 -22.00 0.90 15.08
C ARG A 262 -23.37 1.41 15.51
N SER A 263 -23.47 2.70 15.81
CA SER A 263 -24.72 3.31 16.27
C SER A 263 -25.85 3.21 15.24
N TYR A 264 -25.53 3.11 13.94
CA TYR A 264 -26.54 2.93 12.88
C TYR A 264 -26.98 1.46 12.74
N LEU A 265 -26.05 0.51 12.88
CA LEU A 265 -26.29 -0.91 12.59
C LEU A 265 -26.66 -1.76 13.80
N ASP A 266 -26.48 -1.25 15.01
CA ASP A 266 -26.82 -1.93 16.27
C ASP A 266 -28.23 -2.53 16.19
N ALA A 267 -28.39 -3.74 16.71
CA ALA A 267 -29.67 -4.46 16.71
C ALA A 267 -30.78 -3.65 17.40
N ASP A 268 -30.42 -2.92 18.46
CA ASP A 268 -31.28 -1.99 19.19
C ASP A 268 -31.19 -0.55 18.68
N GLY A 269 -30.51 -0.32 17.56
CA GLY A 269 -30.37 0.97 16.92
C GLY A 269 -31.74 1.54 16.54
N ALA A 270 -31.89 2.86 16.69
CA ALA A 270 -33.15 3.56 16.48
C ALA A 270 -33.78 3.23 15.11
N ARG A 271 -32.96 3.12 14.06
CA ARG A 271 -33.43 2.84 12.70
C ARG A 271 -33.99 1.43 12.53
N ARG A 272 -33.34 0.40 13.10
CA ARG A 272 -33.86 -0.97 13.09
C ARG A 272 -35.17 -1.08 13.86
N GLN A 273 -35.26 -0.41 15.01
CA GLN A 273 -36.50 -0.39 15.79
C GLN A 273 -37.66 0.30 15.05
N GLU A 274 -37.38 1.39 14.32
CA GLU A 274 -38.37 2.03 13.45
C GLU A 274 -38.87 1.05 12.36
N VAL A 275 -37.95 0.34 11.69
CA VAL A 275 -38.31 -0.61 10.63
C VAL A 275 -39.15 -1.77 11.16
N LYS A 276 -38.79 -2.31 12.33
CA LYS A 276 -39.55 -3.39 12.97
C LYS A 276 -40.96 -2.96 13.39
N LYS A 277 -41.11 -1.73 13.91
CA LYS A 277 -42.44 -1.18 14.27
C LYS A 277 -43.36 -1.04 13.07
N THR A 278 -42.82 -0.85 11.87
CA THR A 278 -43.63 -0.80 10.64
C THR A 278 -44.22 -2.18 10.31
N GLU A 279 -43.50 -3.26 10.58
CA GLU A 279 -44.06 -4.62 10.46
C GLU A 279 -45.22 -4.85 11.44
N GLU A 280 -45.06 -4.45 12.70
CA GLU A 280 -46.11 -4.52 13.72
C GLU A 280 -47.34 -3.71 13.32
N THR A 281 -47.13 -2.50 12.78
CA THR A 281 -48.20 -1.61 12.31
C THR A 281 -48.94 -2.22 11.11
N ALA A 282 -48.21 -2.80 10.15
CA ALA A 282 -48.79 -3.44 8.98
C ALA A 282 -49.65 -4.66 9.37
N HIS A 283 -49.18 -5.48 10.32
CA HIS A 283 -49.96 -6.63 10.78
C HIS A 283 -51.28 -6.23 11.46
N GLY A 284 -51.27 -5.16 12.28
CA GLY A 284 -52.51 -4.63 12.85
C GLY A 284 -53.47 -4.08 11.78
N ASN A 285 -52.94 -3.43 10.74
CA ASN A 285 -53.73 -2.92 9.63
C ASN A 285 -54.33 -4.03 8.75
N GLU A 286 -53.70 -5.20 8.64
CA GLU A 286 -54.28 -6.36 7.93
C GLU A 286 -55.62 -6.79 8.55
N GLU A 287 -55.73 -6.78 9.88
CA GLU A 287 -56.98 -7.12 10.58
C GLU A 287 -58.08 -6.09 10.30
N VAL A 288 -57.74 -4.80 10.32
CA VAL A 288 -58.68 -3.71 9.98
C VAL A 288 -59.21 -3.84 8.56
N VAL A 289 -58.34 -4.11 7.59
CA VAL A 289 -58.74 -4.27 6.18
C VAL A 289 -59.58 -5.54 5.99
N ALA A 290 -59.21 -6.65 6.63
CA ALA A 290 -59.98 -7.88 6.58
C ALA A 290 -61.39 -7.71 7.17
N GLU A 291 -61.52 -6.99 8.28
CA GLU A 291 -62.80 -6.66 8.88
C GLU A 291 -63.64 -5.75 7.98
N ALA A 292 -63.03 -4.73 7.37
CA ALA A 292 -63.69 -3.83 6.43
C ALA A 292 -64.22 -4.59 5.21
N VAL A 293 -63.41 -5.48 4.62
CA VAL A 293 -63.80 -6.32 3.47
C VAL A 293 -64.91 -7.28 3.84
N ARG A 294 -64.85 -7.93 5.01
CA ARG A 294 -65.93 -8.80 5.50
C ARG A 294 -67.23 -8.00 5.61
N LYS A 295 -67.17 -6.80 6.21
CA LYS A 295 -68.35 -5.97 6.38
C LYS A 295 -68.91 -5.47 5.05
N GLY A 296 -68.03 -5.07 4.12
CA GLY A 296 -68.42 -4.68 2.77
C GLY A 296 -69.10 -5.82 2.00
N LYS A 297 -68.68 -7.08 2.19
CA LYS A 297 -69.37 -8.24 1.59
C LYS A 297 -70.77 -8.43 2.14
N GLU A 298 -70.94 -8.35 3.46
CA GLU A 298 -72.28 -8.42 4.09
C GLU A 298 -73.22 -7.33 3.55
N ILE A 299 -72.69 -6.12 3.32
CA ILE A 299 -73.46 -5.00 2.79
C ILE A 299 -73.79 -5.22 1.31
N GLN A 300 -72.81 -5.64 0.50
CA GLN A 300 -73.03 -5.92 -0.92
C GLN A 300 -74.03 -7.06 -1.12
N ASP A 301 -73.90 -8.15 -0.36
CA ASP A 301 -74.86 -9.27 -0.40
C ASP A 301 -76.27 -8.80 -0.03
N TYR A 302 -76.40 -7.91 0.96
CA TYR A 302 -77.69 -7.30 1.33
C TYR A 302 -78.26 -6.40 0.24
N ILE A 303 -77.44 -5.58 -0.43
CA ILE A 303 -77.86 -4.71 -1.53
C ILE A 303 -78.28 -5.56 -2.76
N ASP A 304 -77.51 -6.59 -3.08
CA ASP A 304 -77.77 -7.48 -4.23
C ASP A 304 -79.06 -8.30 -4.05
N ASP A 305 -79.39 -8.69 -2.81
CA ASP A 305 -80.59 -9.45 -2.44
C ASP A 305 -81.79 -8.54 -2.05
N TRP A 306 -81.65 -7.22 -2.12
CA TRP A 306 -82.70 -6.29 -1.68
C TRP A 306 -83.84 -6.20 -2.70
N GLU A 307 -85.07 -6.34 -2.21
CA GLU A 307 -86.31 -6.08 -2.95
C GLU A 307 -87.10 -4.98 -2.21
N PRO A 308 -87.64 -3.96 -2.91
CA PRO A 308 -88.47 -2.93 -2.29
C PRO A 308 -89.78 -3.53 -1.77
N ASP A 309 -90.19 -3.18 -0.55
CA ASP A 309 -91.45 -3.65 0.03
C ASP A 309 -92.66 -2.93 -0.62
N ASP A 310 -92.51 -1.64 -1.01
CA ASP A 310 -93.49 -0.82 -1.75
C ASP A 310 -92.84 0.03 -2.89
N GLU A 311 -93.62 0.58 -3.84
CA GLU A 311 -93.13 1.36 -5.01
C GLU A 311 -92.31 2.63 -4.65
N ASP A 312 -92.42 3.13 -3.41
CA ASP A 312 -91.76 4.35 -2.92
C ASP A 312 -90.56 4.06 -1.98
N ASP A 313 -90.18 2.78 -1.78
CA ASP A 313 -89.03 2.43 -0.94
C ASP A 313 -87.70 2.67 -1.69
N GLU A 314 -86.87 3.58 -1.17
CA GLU A 314 -85.52 3.83 -1.65
C GLU A 314 -84.49 3.29 -0.65
N LEU A 315 -83.55 2.47 -1.13
CA LEU A 315 -82.46 1.93 -0.31
C LEU A 315 -81.38 2.99 -0.08
N ASP A 316 -81.16 3.38 1.17
CA ASP A 316 -80.05 4.27 1.54
C ASP A 316 -78.73 3.48 1.64
N GLU A 317 -78.12 3.24 0.49
CA GLU A 317 -76.83 2.54 0.41
C GLU A 317 -75.72 3.28 1.16
N GLU A 318 -75.75 4.62 1.19
CA GLU A 318 -74.74 5.43 1.90
C GLU A 318 -74.77 5.15 3.41
N ALA A 319 -75.97 5.05 4.00
CA ALA A 319 -76.13 4.67 5.40
C ALA A 319 -75.68 3.23 5.69
N LEU A 320 -75.89 2.30 4.75
CA LEU A 320 -75.46 0.90 4.87
C LEU A 320 -73.93 0.75 4.85
N TRP A 321 -73.25 1.55 4.02
CA TRP A 321 -71.80 1.56 3.88
C TRP A 321 -71.06 2.31 5.00
N ALA A 322 -71.74 3.20 5.74
CA ALA A 322 -71.15 4.00 6.83
C ALA A 322 -70.37 3.22 7.92
N PRO A 323 -70.78 2.00 8.36
CA PRO A 323 -69.99 1.20 9.31
C PRO A 323 -68.59 0.84 8.81
N VAL A 324 -68.39 0.72 7.49
CA VAL A 324 -67.07 0.45 6.90
C VAL A 324 -66.12 1.63 7.14
N LEU A 325 -66.60 2.88 7.13
CA LEU A 325 -65.81 4.06 7.51
C LEU A 325 -65.39 4.02 8.98
N THR A 326 -66.22 3.45 9.86
CA THR A 326 -65.89 3.31 11.29
C THR A 326 -64.79 2.27 11.51
N ILE A 327 -64.82 1.17 10.76
CA ILE A 327 -63.77 0.13 10.81
C ILE A 327 -62.45 0.69 10.26
N THR A 328 -62.49 1.32 9.09
CA THR A 328 -61.29 1.88 8.43
C THR A 328 -60.64 3.03 9.19
N ALA A 329 -61.39 3.74 10.04
CA ALA A 329 -60.82 4.71 10.99
C ALA A 329 -59.85 4.07 12.01
N GLY A 330 -59.90 2.75 12.21
CA GLY A 330 -58.93 1.99 13.00
C GLY A 330 -57.58 1.78 12.30
N PHE A 331 -57.46 2.09 11.01
CA PHE A 331 -56.22 1.94 10.26
C PHE A 331 -55.16 2.94 10.74
N GLN A 332 -53.99 2.43 11.12
CA GLN A 332 -52.88 3.25 11.57
C GLN A 332 -52.02 3.68 10.38
N LYS A 333 -52.08 4.97 10.02
CA LYS A 333 -51.21 5.57 9.00
C LYS A 333 -49.78 5.69 9.54
N ASP A 334 -48.82 4.97 8.94
CA ASP A 334 -47.40 5.06 9.29
C ASP A 334 -46.65 6.05 8.38
N GLY A 335 -46.20 7.17 8.97
CA GLY A 335 -45.44 8.22 8.28
C GLY A 335 -43.93 8.20 8.53
N ARG A 336 -43.38 7.20 9.25
CA ARG A 336 -41.98 7.21 9.73
C ARG A 336 -40.94 7.29 8.61
N PHE A 337 -41.25 6.73 7.44
CA PHE A 337 -40.35 6.68 6.28
C PHE A 337 -40.84 7.52 5.11
N ARG A 338 -41.70 8.52 5.37
CA ARG A 338 -42.18 9.41 4.33
C ARG A 338 -40.98 10.19 3.77
N VAL A 339 -40.60 9.88 2.53
CA VAL A 339 -39.43 10.48 1.89
C VAL A 339 -39.71 11.98 1.70
N PRO A 340 -38.86 12.89 2.21
CA PRO A 340 -38.96 14.30 1.87
C PRO A 340 -38.80 14.48 0.36
N ALA A 341 -39.55 15.42 -0.24
CA ALA A 341 -39.49 15.68 -1.68
C ALA A 341 -38.09 16.15 -2.18
N VAL A 342 -37.17 16.49 -1.29
CA VAL A 342 -35.86 17.10 -1.58
C VAL A 342 -34.73 16.19 -1.10
N ARG A 343 -34.60 15.00 -1.69
CA ARG A 343 -33.41 14.14 -1.53
C ARG A 343 -32.52 14.30 -2.76
N ASP A 344 -31.27 14.73 -2.59
CA ASP A 344 -30.35 14.92 -3.72
C ASP A 344 -29.69 13.62 -4.17
N LYS A 345 -30.52 12.67 -4.66
CA LYS A 345 -30.05 11.38 -5.19
C LYS A 345 -29.08 11.52 -6.36
N LYS A 346 -29.19 12.63 -7.11
CA LYS A 346 -28.29 12.92 -8.22
C LYS A 346 -26.85 13.07 -7.71
N LYS A 347 -26.64 13.89 -6.68
CA LYS A 347 -25.31 14.06 -6.07
C LYS A 347 -24.77 12.77 -5.46
N MET A 348 -25.64 11.95 -4.86
CA MET A 348 -25.22 10.65 -4.34
C MET A 348 -24.70 9.72 -5.44
N ASN A 349 -25.46 9.58 -6.53
CA ASN A 349 -25.05 8.77 -7.67
C ASN A 349 -23.73 9.25 -8.30
N VAL A 350 -23.50 10.57 -8.30
CA VAL A 350 -22.23 11.16 -8.74
C VAL A 350 -21.08 10.73 -7.83
N LEU A 351 -21.23 10.83 -6.51
CA LEU A 351 -20.20 10.42 -5.54
C LEU A 351 -19.92 8.92 -5.59
N GLU A 352 -20.95 8.09 -5.73
CA GLU A 352 -20.77 6.65 -5.93
C GLU A 352 -20.00 6.35 -7.23
N ALA A 353 -20.31 7.06 -8.32
CA ALA A 353 -19.60 6.88 -9.58
C ALA A 353 -18.12 7.26 -9.47
N VAL A 354 -17.80 8.35 -8.77
CA VAL A 354 -16.41 8.75 -8.49
C VAL A 354 -15.72 7.70 -7.61
N SER A 355 -16.39 7.26 -6.54
CA SER A 355 -15.86 6.26 -5.61
C SER A 355 -15.51 4.93 -6.30
N ARG A 356 -16.30 4.51 -7.30
CA ARG A 356 -16.03 3.28 -8.07
C ARG A 356 -14.78 3.37 -8.96
N LEU A 357 -14.25 4.57 -9.22
CA LEU A 357 -13.03 4.72 -10.02
C LEU A 357 -11.79 4.20 -9.29
N SER A 358 -11.80 4.12 -7.95
CA SER A 358 -10.70 3.50 -7.18
C SER A 358 -10.43 2.05 -7.63
N GLY A 359 -11.45 1.32 -8.10
CA GLY A 359 -11.33 -0.03 -8.64
C GLY A 359 -10.94 -0.12 -10.13
N THR A 360 -10.61 1.00 -10.78
CA THR A 360 -10.25 1.04 -12.22
C THR A 360 -8.75 1.24 -12.44
N ASP A 361 -8.32 1.44 -13.69
CA ASP A 361 -6.90 1.71 -13.98
C ASP A 361 -6.51 3.15 -13.63
N LEU A 362 -6.24 3.41 -12.35
CA LEU A 362 -5.92 4.74 -11.80
C LEU A 362 -4.68 5.38 -12.45
N LEU A 363 -3.75 4.57 -12.96
CA LEU A 363 -2.60 5.06 -13.70
C LEU A 363 -3.03 5.90 -14.91
N SER A 364 -3.98 5.38 -15.69
CA SER A 364 -4.51 6.08 -16.87
C SER A 364 -5.23 7.39 -16.52
N LEU A 365 -5.78 7.49 -15.30
CA LEU A 365 -6.41 8.71 -14.82
C LEU A 365 -5.39 9.77 -14.44
N CYS A 366 -4.21 9.40 -13.95
CA CYS A 366 -3.24 10.33 -13.37
C CYS A 366 -2.14 10.79 -14.33
N VAL A 367 -1.82 9.97 -15.33
CA VAL A 367 -0.73 10.26 -16.27
C VAL A 367 -1.10 11.42 -17.20
N PRO A 368 -0.18 12.37 -17.50
CA PRO A 368 -0.47 13.49 -18.40
C PRO A 368 -0.93 13.03 -19.79
N ALA A 369 -1.86 13.78 -20.38
CA ALA A 369 -2.42 13.46 -21.69
C ALA A 369 -1.32 13.34 -22.77
N GLY A 370 -1.37 12.27 -23.55
CA GLY A 370 -0.39 12.00 -24.62
C GLY A 370 0.91 11.34 -24.16
N THR A 371 1.08 11.06 -22.86
CA THR A 371 2.22 10.28 -22.38
C THR A 371 2.14 8.84 -22.88
N VAL A 372 3.23 8.34 -23.44
CA VAL A 372 3.37 6.93 -23.84
C VAL A 372 4.03 6.18 -22.69
N ILE A 373 3.30 5.22 -22.10
CA ILE A 373 3.81 4.37 -21.01
C ILE A 373 4.54 3.18 -21.63
N SER A 374 5.71 2.84 -21.08
CA SER A 374 6.46 1.65 -21.52
C SER A 374 5.67 0.37 -21.21
N GLU A 375 5.52 -0.49 -22.23
CA GLU A 375 4.96 -1.84 -22.11
C GLU A 375 6.07 -2.92 -22.09
N ASN A 376 7.32 -2.51 -21.90
CA ASN A 376 8.43 -3.46 -21.88
C ASN A 376 8.33 -4.43 -20.69
N TRP A 377 9.01 -5.55 -20.86
CA TRP A 377 9.06 -6.64 -19.91
C TRP A 377 10.49 -7.16 -19.76
N ILE A 378 10.89 -7.48 -18.53
CA ILE A 378 12.21 -8.03 -18.21
C ILE A 378 12.11 -9.44 -17.61
N SER A 379 13.10 -10.29 -17.88
CA SER A 379 13.18 -11.63 -17.32
C SER A 379 13.76 -11.58 -15.91
N THR A 380 12.95 -11.86 -14.89
CA THR A 380 13.35 -11.73 -13.47
C THR A 380 13.85 -13.02 -12.83
N ALA A 381 13.73 -14.17 -13.51
CA ALA A 381 14.02 -15.48 -12.88
C ALA A 381 15.48 -15.65 -12.43
N ALA A 382 16.41 -14.94 -13.07
CA ALA A 382 17.84 -14.99 -12.79
C ALA A 382 18.33 -13.87 -11.87
N PHE A 383 17.43 -13.01 -11.38
CA PHE A 383 17.78 -11.84 -10.60
C PHE A 383 18.02 -12.15 -9.12
N PRO A 384 18.97 -11.45 -8.47
CA PRO A 384 19.23 -11.60 -7.03
C PRO A 384 17.96 -11.54 -6.17
N SER A 385 17.03 -10.63 -6.45
CA SER A 385 15.80 -10.53 -5.66
C SER A 385 14.90 -11.77 -5.76
N ALA A 386 14.86 -12.43 -6.92
CA ALA A 386 14.09 -13.67 -7.10
C ALA A 386 14.78 -14.88 -6.45
N LEU A 387 16.11 -14.88 -6.38
CA LEU A 387 16.92 -16.00 -5.92
C LEU A 387 17.13 -15.99 -4.40
N TYR A 388 17.31 -14.81 -3.80
CA TYR A 388 17.80 -14.66 -2.43
C TYR A 388 16.86 -13.90 -1.49
N ALA A 389 15.87 -13.14 -1.99
CA ALA A 389 15.00 -12.35 -1.11
C ALA A 389 13.98 -13.18 -0.31
N GLY A 390 13.93 -14.51 -0.51
CA GLY A 390 12.93 -15.39 0.09
C GLY A 390 11.53 -15.16 -0.49
N GLY A 391 10.71 -16.20 -0.58
CA GLY A 391 9.36 -16.16 -1.17
C GLY A 391 8.32 -15.36 -0.37
N GLU A 392 8.67 -14.20 0.19
CA GLU A 392 7.75 -13.31 0.91
C GLU A 392 7.09 -12.32 -0.05
N SER A 393 6.08 -12.82 -0.75
CA SER A 393 5.04 -11.97 -1.30
C SER A 393 4.34 -11.22 -0.15
N GLY A 394 4.65 -9.92 0.00
CA GLY A 394 3.72 -8.95 0.58
C GLY A 394 3.59 -8.85 2.11
N LYS A 395 4.56 -9.26 2.93
CA LYS A 395 4.56 -8.93 4.38
C LYS A 395 5.79 -8.14 4.81
N ARG A 396 5.58 -7.27 5.80
CA ARG A 396 6.59 -6.44 6.51
C ARG A 396 7.85 -7.27 6.79
N GLY A 397 9.02 -6.66 6.62
CA GLY A 397 10.31 -7.27 6.91
C GLY A 397 10.29 -7.96 8.27
N THR A 398 10.79 -9.20 8.30
CA THR A 398 10.99 -9.93 9.55
C THR A 398 12.03 -9.21 10.41
N ALA A 399 12.07 -9.53 11.71
CA ALA A 399 12.88 -8.86 12.76
C ALA A 399 14.42 -8.89 12.58
N GLY A 400 14.93 -9.14 11.37
CA GLY A 400 16.32 -9.00 10.96
C GLY A 400 16.56 -8.12 9.71
N ASP A 401 15.51 -7.60 9.05
CA ASP A 401 15.60 -6.68 7.89
C ASP A 401 15.51 -5.20 8.34
N VAL A 402 16.15 -4.90 9.47
CA VAL A 402 16.06 -3.61 10.16
C VAL A 402 17.24 -2.73 9.75
N TRP A 403 16.92 -1.52 9.29
CA TRP A 403 17.91 -0.48 9.02
C TRP A 403 18.73 -0.19 10.28
N THR A 404 20.05 -0.38 10.22
CA THR A 404 20.91 -0.26 11.40
C THR A 404 21.30 1.18 11.73
N ALA A 405 21.19 2.11 10.77
CA ALA A 405 21.43 3.54 10.93
C ALA A 405 20.63 4.39 9.93
N GLY A 406 20.12 5.55 10.35
CA GLY A 406 19.39 6.50 9.49
C GLY A 406 20.23 7.00 8.30
N LEU A 407 21.51 7.29 8.54
CA LEU A 407 22.46 7.68 7.49
C LEU A 407 22.67 6.61 6.41
N GLU A 408 22.79 5.32 6.76
CA GLU A 408 22.97 4.23 5.76
C GLU A 408 21.81 4.22 4.76
N ARG A 409 20.59 4.39 5.27
CA ARG A 409 19.37 4.44 4.46
C ARG A 409 19.34 5.64 3.53
N ALA A 410 19.61 6.83 4.07
CA ALA A 410 19.63 8.06 3.28
C ALA A 410 20.67 8.01 2.14
N LEU A 411 21.83 7.39 2.39
CA LEU A 411 22.87 7.19 1.39
C LEU A 411 22.43 6.22 0.28
N LEU A 412 21.74 5.13 0.63
CA LEU A 412 21.19 4.18 -0.34
C LEU A 412 20.09 4.83 -1.20
N ASP A 413 19.22 5.65 -0.60
CA ASP A 413 18.19 6.39 -1.32
C ASP A 413 18.78 7.43 -2.27
N ALA A 414 19.78 8.19 -1.81
CA ALA A 414 20.50 9.17 -2.63
C ALA A 414 21.25 8.49 -3.79
N TYR A 415 21.86 7.33 -3.53
CA TYR A 415 22.46 6.50 -4.56
C TYR A 415 21.40 6.06 -5.58
N ALA A 416 20.24 5.60 -5.12
CA ALA A 416 19.18 5.14 -6.01
C ALA A 416 18.68 6.26 -6.93
N ALA A 417 18.44 7.45 -6.38
CA ALA A 417 18.03 8.64 -7.12
C ALA A 417 19.08 9.10 -8.14
N HIS A 418 20.38 8.87 -7.88
CA HIS A 418 21.45 9.28 -8.77
C HIS A 418 21.64 8.31 -9.96
N PHE A 419 21.58 7.00 -9.70
CA PHE A 419 22.00 5.99 -10.66
C PHE A 419 20.85 5.34 -11.45
N PHE A 420 19.62 5.33 -10.93
CA PHE A 420 18.48 4.65 -11.56
C PHE A 420 17.45 5.63 -12.12
N THR A 421 16.92 5.32 -13.30
CA THR A 421 15.89 6.14 -13.96
C THR A 421 14.52 5.99 -13.30
N ARG A 422 13.64 6.95 -13.57
CA ARG A 422 12.26 6.98 -13.09
C ARG A 422 11.35 7.57 -14.17
N PHE A 423 10.05 7.48 -13.96
CA PHE A 423 9.07 8.14 -14.81
C PHE A 423 9.36 9.66 -14.94
N GLY A 424 9.33 10.15 -16.18
CA GLY A 424 9.62 11.53 -16.55
C GLY A 424 11.11 11.90 -16.63
N GLN A 425 12.01 10.95 -16.38
CA GLN A 425 13.46 11.12 -16.51
C GLN A 425 14.12 9.88 -17.13
N GLU A 426 13.49 9.32 -18.15
CA GLU A 426 13.95 8.12 -18.84
C GLU A 426 15.26 8.42 -19.60
N LYS A 427 16.17 7.44 -19.62
CA LYS A 427 17.38 7.46 -20.46
C LYS A 427 17.26 6.37 -21.53
N THR A 428 18.06 6.46 -22.59
CA THR A 428 18.20 5.37 -23.56
C THR A 428 18.69 4.10 -22.86
N GLY A 429 17.89 3.04 -22.87
CA GLY A 429 18.17 1.75 -22.23
C GLY A 429 16.99 0.79 -22.38
N SER A 430 17.12 -0.45 -21.90
CA SER A 430 16.03 -1.45 -21.96
C SER A 430 14.89 -1.21 -20.94
N VAL A 431 15.19 -0.53 -19.83
CA VAL A 431 14.27 -0.23 -18.73
C VAL A 431 14.21 1.28 -18.50
N HIS A 432 13.00 1.80 -18.43
CA HIS A 432 12.65 3.21 -18.26
C HIS A 432 12.34 3.55 -16.79
N TYR A 433 11.61 2.68 -16.09
CA TYR A 433 11.06 2.93 -14.74
C TYR A 433 11.82 2.12 -13.67
N GLU A 434 13.15 2.31 -13.59
CA GLU A 434 14.01 1.51 -12.71
C GLU A 434 13.68 1.75 -11.22
N GLN A 435 13.46 2.99 -10.78
CA GLN A 435 13.10 3.29 -9.38
C GLN A 435 11.73 2.70 -9.00
N GLU A 436 10.76 2.71 -9.91
CA GLU A 436 9.47 2.06 -9.71
C GLU A 436 9.62 0.53 -9.64
N TYR A 437 10.56 -0.06 -10.39
CA TYR A 437 10.96 -1.45 -10.20
C TYR A 437 11.59 -1.68 -8.81
N LEU A 438 12.44 -0.79 -8.31
CA LEU A 438 13.01 -0.90 -6.97
C LEU A 438 11.92 -0.98 -5.89
N LEU A 439 10.82 -0.23 -6.05
CA LEU A 439 9.65 -0.26 -5.17
C LEU A 439 8.77 -1.50 -5.33
N GLN A 440 8.50 -1.92 -6.57
CA GLN A 440 7.43 -2.88 -6.85
C GLN A 440 7.94 -4.27 -7.26
N GLY A 441 9.05 -4.35 -7.99
CA GLY A 441 9.74 -5.58 -8.36
C GLY A 441 8.99 -6.50 -9.33
N ASN A 442 8.05 -5.96 -10.11
CA ASN A 442 7.35 -6.71 -11.14
C ASN A 442 8.16 -6.71 -12.44
N ALA A 443 7.94 -7.74 -13.26
CA ALA A 443 8.63 -7.86 -14.53
C ALA A 443 8.09 -6.91 -15.64
N SER A 444 6.86 -6.40 -15.50
CA SER A 444 6.29 -5.37 -16.39
C SER A 444 6.62 -3.97 -15.90
N GLU A 445 7.15 -3.14 -16.79
CA GLU A 445 7.40 -1.72 -16.50
C GLU A 445 6.09 -0.98 -16.17
N ARG A 446 5.04 -1.18 -16.97
CA ARG A 446 3.71 -0.60 -16.71
C ARG A 446 3.15 -1.01 -15.36
N GLU A 447 3.28 -2.27 -14.96
CA GLU A 447 2.78 -2.73 -13.66
C GLU A 447 3.55 -2.10 -12.49
N ASN A 448 4.87 -1.90 -12.63
CA ASN A 448 5.66 -1.18 -11.62
C ASN A 448 5.20 0.27 -11.48
N LEU A 449 5.05 0.99 -12.58
CA LEU A 449 4.56 2.36 -12.55
C LEU A 449 3.15 2.43 -11.98
N LYS A 450 2.25 1.54 -12.40
CA LYS A 450 0.87 1.46 -11.92
C LYS A 450 0.80 1.29 -10.41
N ARG A 451 1.53 0.32 -9.86
CA ARG A 451 1.51 0.06 -8.42
C ARG A 451 2.10 1.21 -7.61
N THR A 452 3.19 1.81 -8.09
CA THR A 452 3.77 3.00 -7.45
C THR A 452 2.79 4.17 -7.46
N VAL A 453 2.07 4.39 -8.55
CA VAL A 453 1.02 5.43 -8.63
C VAL A 453 -0.15 5.13 -7.69
N ASN A 454 -0.61 3.87 -7.62
CA ASN A 454 -1.67 3.48 -6.69
C ASN A 454 -1.24 3.68 -5.23
N GLU A 455 -0.01 3.34 -4.90
CA GLU A 455 0.55 3.51 -3.57
C GLU A 455 0.72 4.99 -3.19
N LEU A 456 1.10 5.83 -4.16
CA LEU A 456 1.11 7.28 -4.01
C LEU A 456 -0.30 7.85 -3.80
N LEU A 457 -1.30 7.40 -4.56
CA LEU A 457 -2.70 7.79 -4.37
C LEU A 457 -3.21 7.40 -2.98
N ALA A 458 -2.88 6.19 -2.52
CA ALA A 458 -3.27 5.69 -1.21
C ALA A 458 -2.77 6.59 -0.06
N VAL A 459 -1.46 6.89 -0.07
CA VAL A 459 -0.87 7.78 0.94
C VAL A 459 -1.42 9.20 0.82
N ARG A 460 -1.56 9.73 -0.40
CA ARG A 460 -2.15 11.07 -0.60
C ARG A 460 -3.60 11.14 -0.14
N GLU A 461 -4.40 10.11 -0.39
CA GLU A 461 -5.79 10.04 0.07
C GLU A 461 -5.87 10.02 1.59
N ALA A 462 -5.05 9.22 2.28
CA ALA A 462 -5.02 9.20 3.74
C ALA A 462 -4.65 10.56 4.35
N VAL A 463 -3.62 11.21 3.81
CA VAL A 463 -3.20 12.54 4.30
C VAL A 463 -4.25 13.61 3.99
N ASN A 464 -4.88 13.55 2.81
CA ASN A 464 -5.99 14.45 2.45
C ASN A 464 -7.23 14.22 3.32
N LEU A 465 -7.54 12.95 3.67
CA LEU A 465 -8.65 12.60 4.56
C LEU A 465 -8.40 13.12 5.99
N ALA A 466 -7.20 12.92 6.52
CA ALA A 466 -6.81 13.47 7.83
C ALA A 466 -6.93 15.01 7.85
N ALA A 467 -6.53 15.68 6.76
CA ALA A 467 -6.66 17.13 6.62
C ALA A 467 -8.14 17.57 6.55
N LEU A 468 -9.01 16.85 5.82
CA LEU A 468 -10.45 17.11 5.80
C LEU A 468 -11.06 16.98 7.20
N TYR A 469 -10.64 15.98 7.96
CA TYR A 469 -11.16 15.74 9.29
C TYR A 469 -10.72 16.79 10.31
N ALA A 470 -9.49 17.29 10.19
CA ALA A 470 -8.98 18.39 11.02
C ALA A 470 -9.68 19.73 10.73
N ASP A 471 -10.26 19.91 9.53
CA ASP A 471 -10.89 21.15 9.09
C ASP A 471 -12.40 21.17 9.43
N SER A 472 -12.79 21.97 10.42
CA SER A 472 -14.20 22.08 10.85
C SER A 472 -15.14 22.63 9.78
N GLU A 473 -14.64 23.50 8.88
CA GLU A 473 -15.47 24.10 7.82
C GLU A 473 -15.77 23.04 6.75
N LYS A 474 -14.75 22.30 6.31
CA LYS A 474 -14.93 21.21 5.32
C LYS A 474 -15.76 20.05 5.88
N ARG A 475 -15.61 19.72 7.16
CA ARG A 475 -16.50 18.76 7.83
C ARG A 475 -17.96 19.22 7.81
N SER A 476 -18.21 20.49 8.12
CA SER A 476 -19.56 21.06 8.08
C SER A 476 -20.14 21.04 6.65
N GLU A 477 -19.32 21.27 5.62
CA GLU A 477 -19.74 21.15 4.22
C GLU A 477 -20.14 19.72 3.85
N ALA A 478 -19.34 18.72 4.27
CA ALA A 478 -19.64 17.31 4.07
C ALA A 478 -20.91 16.88 4.83
N GLU A 479 -21.09 17.34 6.06
CA GLU A 479 -22.31 17.09 6.86
C GLU A 479 -23.56 17.72 6.25
N ALA A 480 -23.46 18.95 5.74
CA ALA A 480 -24.57 19.62 5.05
C ALA A 480 -24.98 18.86 3.78
N LEU A 481 -24.00 18.37 3.02
CA LEU A 481 -24.27 17.51 1.86
C LEU A 481 -24.85 16.16 2.28
N ALA A 482 -24.33 15.54 3.34
CA ALA A 482 -24.87 14.29 3.89
C ALA A 482 -26.34 14.45 4.26
N LEU A 483 -26.69 15.54 4.95
CA LEU A 483 -28.07 15.86 5.31
C LEU A 483 -28.97 16.06 4.08
N ALA A 484 -28.49 16.75 3.05
CA ALA A 484 -29.22 16.93 1.80
C ALA A 484 -29.43 15.62 1.02
N ILE A 485 -28.49 14.68 1.13
CA ILE A 485 -28.58 13.37 0.48
C ILE A 485 -29.41 12.38 1.30
N THR A 486 -29.37 12.40 2.63
CA THR A 486 -30.17 11.47 3.45
C THR A 486 -31.59 11.98 3.65
N GLY A 487 -31.81 13.31 3.68
CA GLY A 487 -33.11 13.93 3.93
C GLY A 487 -33.60 13.79 5.38
N LEU A 488 -32.81 13.19 6.27
CA LEU A 488 -33.22 12.78 7.61
C LEU A 488 -32.68 13.75 8.68
N ALA A 489 -33.29 14.94 8.75
CA ALA A 489 -32.99 15.87 9.84
C ALA A 489 -33.33 15.22 11.21
N GLY A 490 -32.30 14.84 11.97
CA GLY A 490 -32.43 14.30 13.33
C GLY A 490 -31.98 12.84 13.53
N ILE A 491 -31.71 12.08 12.45
CA ILE A 491 -31.08 10.74 12.59
C ILE A 491 -29.55 10.92 12.47
N THR A 492 -28.93 11.16 13.62
CA THR A 492 -27.49 11.46 13.72
C THR A 492 -26.58 10.35 13.16
N PRO A 493 -26.83 9.04 13.38
CA PRO A 493 -25.89 8.00 12.94
C PRO A 493 -25.72 7.87 11.42
N ILE A 494 -26.81 7.94 10.63
CA ILE A 494 -26.74 7.85 9.16
C ILE A 494 -26.05 9.06 8.54
N THR A 495 -26.28 10.24 9.11
CA THR A 495 -25.66 11.49 8.64
C THR A 495 -24.15 11.46 8.87
N ALA A 496 -23.69 10.90 10.00
CA ALA A 496 -22.26 10.72 10.28
C ALA A 496 -21.60 9.75 9.28
N ALA A 497 -22.21 8.58 9.03
CA ALA A 497 -21.69 7.60 8.08
C ALA A 497 -21.65 8.16 6.64
N ALA A 498 -22.69 8.88 6.21
CA ALA A 498 -22.74 9.52 4.89
C ALA A 498 -21.73 10.67 4.76
N SER A 499 -21.54 11.49 5.80
CA SER A 499 -20.55 12.57 5.83
C SER A 499 -19.13 12.01 5.67
N PHE A 500 -18.81 10.92 6.37
CA PHE A 500 -17.52 10.26 6.21
C PHE A 500 -17.30 9.75 4.79
N PHE A 501 -18.27 9.02 4.22
CA PHE A 501 -18.20 8.55 2.83
C PHE A 501 -17.94 9.71 1.84
N ILE A 502 -18.62 10.84 2.03
CA ILE A 502 -18.41 12.06 1.24
C ILE A 502 -16.95 12.55 1.37
N MET A 503 -16.42 12.65 2.59
CA MET A 503 -15.04 13.08 2.83
C MET A 503 -14.01 12.12 2.21
N THR A 504 -14.22 10.80 2.28
CA THR A 504 -13.32 9.84 1.61
C THR A 504 -13.34 10.00 0.10
N VAL A 505 -14.52 10.14 -0.51
CA VAL A 505 -14.62 10.39 -1.97
C VAL A 505 -13.98 11.73 -2.35
N TRP A 506 -14.09 12.73 -1.46
CA TRP A 506 -13.44 14.02 -1.66
C TRP A 506 -11.92 13.94 -1.56
N ALA A 507 -11.39 13.24 -0.55
CA ALA A 507 -9.97 12.98 -0.37
C ALA A 507 -9.36 12.20 -1.55
N PHE A 508 -10.09 11.20 -2.07
CA PHE A 508 -9.71 10.45 -3.27
C PHE A 508 -9.67 11.34 -4.51
N ALA A 509 -10.67 12.19 -4.72
CA ALA A 509 -10.67 13.09 -5.86
C ALA A 509 -9.46 14.05 -5.80
N GLU A 510 -9.19 14.59 -4.60
CA GLU A 510 -8.06 15.47 -4.34
C GLU A 510 -6.71 14.75 -4.53
N SER A 511 -6.58 13.49 -4.13
CA SER A 511 -5.36 12.71 -4.32
C SER A 511 -5.07 12.45 -5.80
N VAL A 512 -6.10 12.21 -6.63
CA VAL A 512 -5.94 12.10 -8.09
C VAL A 512 -5.44 13.42 -8.69
N ALA A 513 -5.92 14.58 -8.22
CA ALA A 513 -5.40 15.87 -8.66
C ALA A 513 -3.94 16.10 -8.23
N ASP A 514 -3.58 15.72 -7.00
CA ASP A 514 -2.22 15.79 -6.50
C ASP A 514 -1.24 14.94 -7.33
N VAL A 515 -1.61 13.68 -7.59
CA VAL A 515 -0.75 12.76 -8.33
C VAL A 515 -0.58 13.18 -9.79
N LYS A 516 -1.60 13.80 -10.40
CA LYS A 516 -1.45 14.44 -11.72
C LYS A 516 -0.39 15.52 -11.73
N VAL A 517 -0.40 16.39 -10.71
CA VAL A 517 0.61 17.45 -10.58
C VAL A 517 2.00 16.83 -10.45
N LEU A 518 2.15 15.80 -9.62
CA LEU A 518 3.43 15.11 -9.42
C LEU A 518 3.94 14.44 -10.71
N LEU A 519 3.09 13.70 -11.42
CA LEU A 519 3.45 13.05 -12.69
C LEU A 519 3.67 14.05 -13.83
N ALA A 520 3.14 15.27 -13.73
CA ALA A 520 3.44 16.38 -14.63
C ALA A 520 4.74 17.14 -14.28
N GLY A 521 5.45 16.73 -13.23
CA GLY A 521 6.71 17.33 -12.75
C GLY A 521 6.53 18.48 -11.76
N GLY A 522 5.35 18.66 -11.19
CA GLY A 522 5.08 19.62 -10.12
C GLY A 522 5.42 19.09 -8.72
N LYS A 523 5.14 19.92 -7.71
CA LYS A 523 5.39 19.63 -6.29
C LYS A 523 4.08 19.67 -5.52
N ILE A 524 3.93 18.80 -4.52
CA ILE A 524 2.78 18.78 -3.60
C ILE A 524 3.31 18.66 -2.16
N PRO A 525 2.87 19.52 -1.23
CA PRO A 525 3.27 19.41 0.17
C PRO A 525 2.72 18.14 0.81
N PHE A 526 3.45 17.59 1.80
CA PHE A 526 2.98 16.42 2.53
C PHE A 526 1.63 16.72 3.19
N PHE A 527 1.56 17.74 4.05
CA PHE A 527 0.30 18.25 4.61
C PHE A 527 -0.16 19.51 3.89
N LYS A 528 -1.42 19.54 3.46
CA LYS A 528 -2.01 20.72 2.84
C LYS A 528 -2.29 21.82 3.85
N GLN A 529 -2.02 23.05 3.44
CA GLN A 529 -2.39 24.28 4.12
C GLN A 529 -3.72 24.84 3.56
N PRO A 530 -4.39 25.72 4.32
CA PRO A 530 -5.58 26.43 3.83
C PRO A 530 -5.27 27.17 2.52
N GLY A 531 -6.03 26.87 1.45
CA GLY A 531 -5.86 27.46 0.12
C GLY A 531 -5.11 26.59 -0.91
N GLU A 532 -4.47 25.50 -0.48
CA GLU A 532 -3.80 24.53 -1.38
C GLU A 532 -4.76 23.44 -1.91
N TRP A 533 -6.01 23.48 -1.48
CA TRP A 533 -7.05 22.53 -1.84
C TRP A 533 -7.62 22.87 -3.23
N GLN A 534 -7.59 21.92 -4.16
CA GLN A 534 -7.90 22.15 -5.57
C GLN A 534 -9.37 21.85 -5.91
N ILE A 535 -9.93 20.75 -5.39
CA ILE A 535 -11.28 20.31 -5.73
C ILE A 535 -12.26 20.78 -4.66
N SER A 536 -13.20 21.66 -4.98
CA SER A 536 -14.32 21.93 -4.07
C SER A 536 -15.32 20.78 -4.07
N LEU A 537 -16.01 20.56 -2.94
CA LEU A 537 -17.05 19.53 -2.86
C LEU A 537 -18.23 19.85 -3.81
N SER A 538 -18.56 21.12 -4.00
CA SER A 538 -19.53 21.57 -5.01
C SER A 538 -19.14 21.12 -6.42
N ALA A 539 -17.91 21.40 -6.86
CA ALA A 539 -17.42 21.00 -8.18
C ALA A 539 -17.41 19.48 -8.34
N LEU A 540 -17.01 18.75 -7.30
CA LEU A 540 -17.02 17.29 -7.28
C LEU A 540 -18.44 16.72 -7.51
N THR A 541 -19.45 17.28 -6.84
CA THR A 541 -20.83 16.81 -6.97
C THR A 541 -21.52 17.24 -8.27
N GLU A 542 -21.08 18.34 -8.89
CA GLU A 542 -21.62 18.84 -10.16
C GLU A 542 -21.01 18.13 -11.37
N LYS A 543 -19.69 17.94 -11.36
CA LYS A 543 -18.91 17.39 -12.48
C LYS A 543 -18.69 15.89 -12.37
N GLY A 544 -18.62 15.35 -11.16
CA GLY A 544 -18.33 13.94 -10.93
C GLY A 544 -17.00 13.52 -11.54
N ALA A 545 -16.98 12.37 -12.22
CA ALA A 545 -15.79 11.83 -12.86
C ALA A 545 -15.17 12.75 -13.93
N SER A 546 -15.93 13.67 -14.54
CA SER A 546 -15.37 14.59 -15.53
C SER A 546 -14.40 15.60 -14.92
N ILE A 547 -14.44 15.80 -13.60
CA ILE A 547 -13.50 16.69 -12.91
C ILE A 547 -12.05 16.26 -13.16
N PHE A 548 -11.81 14.95 -13.33
CA PHE A 548 -10.49 14.40 -13.64
C PHE A 548 -10.01 14.73 -15.05
N LEU A 549 -10.89 15.06 -15.99
CA LEU A 549 -10.44 15.48 -17.32
C LEU A 549 -10.01 16.96 -17.35
N GLU A 550 -10.48 17.74 -16.38
CA GLU A 550 -10.26 19.19 -16.29
C GLU A 550 -9.12 19.54 -15.32
N THR A 551 -8.93 18.76 -14.25
CA THR A 551 -7.86 18.98 -13.26
C THR A 551 -6.50 18.50 -13.75
N GLY A 552 -5.43 19.21 -13.37
CA GLY A 552 -4.04 18.89 -13.75
C GLY A 552 -3.63 19.34 -15.16
N THR A 553 -4.49 20.06 -15.89
CA THR A 553 -4.19 20.61 -17.23
C THR A 553 -3.68 22.04 -17.22
N ASP A 554 -3.66 22.72 -16.07
CA ASP A 554 -3.23 24.12 -16.00
C ASP A 554 -1.70 24.22 -15.86
N PRO A 555 -0.98 24.69 -16.90
CA PRO A 555 0.46 24.94 -16.82
C PRO A 555 0.83 26.03 -15.81
N SER A 556 -0.14 26.80 -15.26
CA SER A 556 0.11 27.74 -14.15
C SER A 556 0.48 27.05 -12.84
N LEU A 557 0.05 25.80 -12.62
CA LEU A 557 0.46 24.96 -11.47
C LEU A 557 1.94 24.51 -11.54
N LYS A 558 2.58 24.64 -12.71
CA LYS A 558 4.03 24.41 -12.85
C LYS A 558 4.85 25.53 -12.21
N ASN A 559 4.25 26.68 -11.94
CA ASN A 559 4.93 27.89 -11.48
C ASN A 559 4.22 28.50 -10.25
N GLY A 560 3.93 27.67 -9.23
CA GLY A 560 3.89 28.20 -7.88
C GLY A 560 5.29 28.72 -7.57
N THR A 561 5.46 30.04 -7.42
CA THR A 561 6.71 30.70 -7.05
C THR A 561 7.24 30.31 -5.66
N ASP A 562 6.60 29.36 -5.00
CA ASP A 562 7.02 28.79 -3.73
C ASP A 562 7.63 27.42 -3.99
N ASP A 563 8.92 27.29 -3.72
CA ASP A 563 9.71 26.05 -3.77
C ASP A 563 9.27 25.00 -2.71
N ARG A 564 8.06 25.15 -2.15
CA ARG A 564 7.53 24.42 -1.01
C ARG A 564 6.75 23.19 -1.49
N GLY A 565 7.17 22.01 -1.06
CA GLY A 565 6.51 20.73 -1.34
C GLY A 565 7.46 19.68 -1.89
N LEU A 566 6.96 18.44 -1.98
CA LEU A 566 7.72 17.27 -2.42
C LEU A 566 7.41 17.01 -3.90
N ASP A 567 8.43 16.82 -4.72
CA ASP A 567 8.25 16.38 -6.11
C ASP A 567 8.10 14.84 -6.18
N TYR A 568 7.90 14.30 -7.39
CA TYR A 568 7.76 12.86 -7.56
C TYR A 568 8.98 12.06 -7.07
N GLN A 569 10.21 12.58 -7.24
CA GLN A 569 11.42 11.92 -6.74
C GLN A 569 11.46 11.88 -5.21
N ASP A 570 11.03 12.96 -4.56
CA ASP A 570 10.97 13.02 -3.10
C ASP A 570 9.93 12.04 -2.55
N TRP A 571 8.78 11.89 -3.22
CA TRP A 571 7.80 10.85 -2.86
C TRP A 571 8.34 9.42 -3.05
N LEU A 572 9.13 9.15 -4.10
CA LEU A 572 9.79 7.84 -4.26
C LEU A 572 10.77 7.57 -3.11
N LYS A 573 11.55 8.57 -2.68
CA LYS A 573 12.43 8.45 -1.49
C LYS A 573 11.64 8.08 -0.24
N LEU A 574 10.50 8.73 -0.01
CA LEU A 574 9.61 8.38 1.12
C LEU A 574 9.11 6.92 1.05
N PHE A 575 8.95 6.34 -0.15
CA PHE A 575 8.60 4.93 -0.28
C PHE A 575 9.77 3.97 -0.10
N PHE A 576 11.00 4.37 -0.48
CA PHE A 576 12.21 3.61 -0.15
C PHE A 576 12.47 3.59 1.36
N LEU A 577 12.17 4.69 2.04
CA LEU A 577 12.10 4.78 3.50
C LEU A 577 11.15 3.69 4.06
N ILE A 578 10.05 3.44 3.36
CA ILE A 578 9.10 2.35 3.57
C ILE A 578 9.62 0.92 3.67
N GLN A 579 10.75 0.68 3.01
CA GLN A 579 11.05 -0.60 2.39
C GLN A 579 12.09 -1.38 3.20
N GLY A 580 11.99 -2.71 3.16
CA GLY A 580 13.00 -3.60 3.72
C GLY A 580 14.35 -3.42 3.02
N LYS A 581 15.43 -3.27 3.80
CA LYS A 581 16.80 -3.00 3.32
C LYS A 581 17.24 -4.04 2.30
N SER A 582 17.13 -5.32 2.68
CA SER A 582 17.56 -6.46 1.87
C SER A 582 16.88 -6.45 0.50
N ARG A 583 15.55 -6.25 0.49
CA ARG A 583 14.76 -6.19 -0.75
C ARG A 583 15.19 -5.02 -1.64
N PHE A 584 15.44 -3.85 -1.04
CA PHE A 584 15.88 -2.68 -1.79
C PHE A 584 17.26 -2.89 -2.43
N CYS A 585 18.23 -3.41 -1.66
CA CYS A 585 19.56 -3.78 -2.16
C CYS A 585 19.50 -4.81 -3.28
N TYR A 586 18.74 -5.90 -3.12
CA TYR A 586 18.61 -6.90 -4.16
C TYR A 586 18.01 -6.33 -5.45
N ARG A 587 16.98 -5.49 -5.36
CA ARG A 587 16.38 -4.89 -6.56
C ARG A 587 17.31 -3.88 -7.26
N MET A 588 18.15 -3.18 -6.51
CA MET A 588 19.23 -2.37 -7.13
C MET A 588 20.21 -3.26 -7.87
N MET A 589 20.63 -4.38 -7.28
CA MET A 589 21.47 -5.37 -7.95
C MET A 589 20.79 -5.98 -9.18
N ASP A 590 19.49 -6.21 -9.17
CA ASP A 590 18.75 -6.68 -10.36
C ASP A 590 18.88 -5.69 -11.53
N MET A 591 18.68 -4.40 -11.28
CA MET A 591 18.78 -3.37 -12.32
C MET A 591 20.22 -3.21 -12.82
N ILE A 592 21.21 -3.30 -11.93
CA ILE A 592 22.62 -3.36 -12.30
C ILE A 592 22.88 -4.59 -13.19
N GLN A 593 22.46 -5.78 -12.77
CA GLN A 593 22.62 -7.03 -13.53
C GLN A 593 21.99 -6.91 -14.91
N ASN A 594 20.76 -6.39 -15.00
CA ASN A 594 20.06 -6.19 -16.25
C ASN A 594 20.83 -5.26 -17.19
N ARG A 595 21.29 -4.11 -16.69
CA ARG A 595 22.01 -3.12 -17.49
C ARG A 595 23.40 -3.59 -17.95
N ILE A 596 24.12 -4.36 -17.13
CA ILE A 596 25.41 -4.94 -17.53
C ILE A 596 25.19 -6.05 -18.56
N SER A 597 24.16 -6.87 -18.38
CA SER A 597 23.81 -7.96 -19.31
C SER A 597 23.49 -7.50 -20.74
N GLU A 598 23.11 -6.24 -20.94
CA GLU A 598 22.93 -5.65 -22.29
C GLU A 598 24.23 -5.69 -23.12
N LYS A 599 25.39 -5.51 -22.47
CA LYS A 599 26.72 -5.58 -23.11
C LYS A 599 27.39 -6.93 -22.92
N GLU A 600 27.12 -7.59 -21.81
CA GLU A 600 27.80 -8.82 -21.38
C GLU A 600 26.77 -9.92 -21.11
N PRO A 601 26.24 -10.59 -22.16
CA PRO A 601 25.21 -11.60 -22.01
C PRO A 601 25.66 -12.74 -21.09
N GLY A 602 24.85 -13.02 -20.06
CA GLY A 602 25.15 -14.06 -19.08
C GLY A 602 25.81 -13.54 -17.80
N PHE A 603 26.11 -12.24 -17.71
CA PHE A 603 26.56 -11.61 -16.47
C PHE A 603 25.58 -11.84 -15.32
N ARG A 604 26.10 -12.12 -14.12
CA ARG A 604 25.29 -12.30 -12.91
C ARG A 604 25.95 -11.68 -11.69
N MET A 605 25.16 -10.94 -10.92
CA MET A 605 25.60 -10.34 -9.67
C MET A 605 25.94 -11.39 -8.61
N ASP A 606 25.31 -12.57 -8.64
CA ASP A 606 25.63 -13.65 -7.70
C ASP A 606 26.96 -14.36 -7.98
N GLN A 607 27.61 -14.05 -9.10
CA GLN A 607 28.96 -14.50 -9.46
C GLN A 607 30.03 -13.44 -9.16
N CYS A 608 29.62 -12.29 -8.62
CA CYS A 608 30.49 -11.19 -8.24
C CYS A 608 30.86 -11.28 -6.76
N GLN A 609 32.16 -11.27 -6.47
CA GLN A 609 32.70 -11.39 -5.11
C GLN A 609 33.04 -10.02 -4.52
N TYR A 610 32.60 -9.84 -3.28
CA TYR A 610 32.97 -8.73 -2.40
C TYR A 610 34.27 -9.04 -1.64
N GLY A 611 34.43 -10.29 -1.17
CA GLY A 611 35.57 -10.73 -0.38
C GLY A 611 36.13 -12.07 -0.80
N VAL A 612 37.44 -12.26 -0.63
CA VAL A 612 38.14 -13.51 -0.92
C VAL A 612 39.08 -13.86 0.23
N SER A 613 38.95 -15.10 0.72
CA SER A 613 39.87 -15.71 1.67
C SER A 613 40.71 -16.77 0.99
N VAL A 614 42.04 -16.69 1.15
CA VAL A 614 43.02 -17.53 0.48
C VAL A 614 43.99 -18.14 1.48
N SER A 615 44.45 -19.35 1.20
CA SER A 615 45.62 -19.93 1.85
C SER A 615 46.68 -20.33 0.84
N TYR A 616 47.93 -20.29 1.29
CA TYR A 616 49.07 -20.78 0.54
C TYR A 616 49.82 -21.77 1.42
N ALA A 617 49.99 -22.98 0.91
CA ALA A 617 50.75 -24.05 1.56
C ALA A 617 51.98 -24.36 0.71
N ALA A 618 53.16 -24.33 1.33
CA ALA A 618 54.44 -24.51 0.64
C ALA A 618 55.51 -25.12 1.55
N GLN A 619 56.62 -25.56 0.95
CA GLN A 619 57.77 -26.04 1.70
C GLN A 619 58.76 -24.89 1.96
N GLY A 620 58.94 -24.54 3.23
CA GLY A 620 60.02 -23.67 3.67
C GLY A 620 61.34 -24.43 3.81
N THR A 621 62.39 -23.72 4.20
CA THR A 621 63.75 -24.28 4.29
C THR A 621 63.87 -25.46 5.26
N LEU A 622 63.21 -25.38 6.42
CA LEU A 622 63.32 -26.39 7.49
C LEU A 622 61.97 -27.02 7.85
N ILE A 623 60.87 -26.33 7.59
CA ILE A 623 59.51 -26.73 8.00
C ILE A 623 58.51 -26.41 6.89
N PRO A 624 57.40 -27.18 6.80
CA PRO A 624 56.26 -26.77 5.97
C PRO A 624 55.67 -25.47 6.49
N LEU A 625 55.24 -24.61 5.57
CA LEU A 625 54.63 -23.32 5.85
C LEU A 625 53.20 -23.31 5.32
N ARG A 626 52.27 -22.79 6.12
CA ARG A 626 50.92 -22.43 5.68
C ARG A 626 50.61 -21.01 6.15
N ARG A 627 50.12 -20.20 5.23
CA ARG A 627 49.69 -18.82 5.47
C ARG A 627 48.29 -18.62 4.91
N THR A 628 47.54 -17.73 5.53
CA THR A 628 46.17 -17.37 5.15
C THR A 628 46.09 -15.85 5.03
N SER A 629 45.26 -15.38 4.11
CA SER A 629 44.96 -13.97 3.95
C SER A 629 43.50 -13.81 3.54
N GLN A 630 42.90 -12.68 3.88
CA GLN A 630 41.55 -12.33 3.50
C GLN A 630 41.55 -10.87 3.08
N LYS A 631 40.80 -10.58 2.02
CA LYS A 631 40.61 -9.22 1.52
C LYS A 631 39.15 -9.04 1.15
N GLU A 632 38.60 -7.92 1.59
CA GLU A 632 37.30 -7.39 1.23
C GLU A 632 37.55 -6.02 0.56
N TYR A 633 36.61 -5.58 -0.28
CA TYR A 633 36.63 -4.23 -0.82
C TYR A 633 36.33 -3.18 0.26
#